data_AF-A0A8H7UTE0-F1
#
_entry.id   AF-A0A8H7UTE0-F1
#
_cell.length_a   1.000
_cell.length_b   1.000
_cell.length_c   1.000
_cell.angle_alpha   90.00
_cell.angle_beta   90.00
_cell.angle_gamma   90.00
#
_symmetry.space_group_name_H-M   'P 1'
#
loop_
_entity.id
_entity.type
_entity.pdbx_description
1 polymer ?
#
loop_
_entity_poly.entity_id
_entity_poly.type
_entity_poly.pdbx_seq_one_letter_code
_entity_poly.pdbx_strand_id
1 'polypeptide(L)'
;MVSIKAKVHKPHQEGLQIKGAAKRLEDQKTKKLHEIKDSFYQYHITKKKIIHLEDKKNNLLKQQLLPYLKEELHLRRLLYNDYTDQYQKERKKFLKTIIGDNNKTTAFIKKHLKHI
;
A
#
# COMPACT_ATOMS: atom_id res chain seq x y z
N MET A 1 27.50 -47.33 -64.36
CA MET A 1 26.14 -46.91 -63.94
C MET A 1 26.19 -46.53 -62.47
N VAL A 2 26.15 -45.24 -62.12
CA VAL A 2 26.13 -44.79 -60.72
C VAL A 2 24.89 -43.92 -60.52
N SER A 3 23.91 -44.44 -59.79
CA SER A 3 22.64 -43.77 -59.51
C SER A 3 22.81 -42.82 -58.32
N ILE A 4 22.91 -41.51 -58.59
CA ILE A 4 22.92 -40.48 -57.55
C ILE A 4 21.48 -40.33 -57.04
N LYS A 5 21.18 -40.95 -55.89
CA LYS A 5 19.93 -40.68 -55.16
C LYS A 5 19.99 -39.26 -54.61
N ALA A 6 19.31 -38.32 -55.27
CA ALA A 6 19.09 -36.99 -54.74
C ALA A 6 18.33 -37.10 -53.41
N LYS A 7 18.99 -36.72 -52.30
CA LYS A 7 18.31 -36.47 -51.02
C LYS A 7 17.40 -35.27 -51.23
N VAL A 8 16.11 -35.54 -51.46
CA VAL A 8 15.07 -34.52 -51.44
C VAL A 8 15.04 -33.93 -50.03
N HIS A 9 15.71 -32.79 -49.85
CA HIS A 9 15.55 -31.97 -48.67
C HIS A 9 14.06 -31.63 -48.56
N LYS A 10 13.44 -31.83 -47.39
CA LYS A 10 12.00 -31.61 -47.17
C LYS A 10 11.80 -30.20 -46.59
N PRO A 11 11.75 -29.12 -47.40
CA PRO A 11 11.50 -27.76 -46.92
C PRO A 11 10.15 -27.65 -46.16
N HIS A 12 9.27 -28.63 -46.36
CA HIS A 12 7.99 -28.70 -45.68
C HIS A 12 8.10 -28.97 -44.16
N GLN A 13 9.08 -29.77 -43.71
CA GLN A 13 9.26 -30.06 -42.28
C GLN A 13 9.86 -28.88 -41.52
N GLU A 14 10.82 -28.17 -42.11
CA GLU A 14 11.41 -26.97 -41.52
C GLU A 14 10.38 -25.83 -41.42
N GLY A 15 9.57 -25.62 -42.47
CA GLY A 15 8.47 -24.64 -42.45
C GLY A 15 7.38 -24.95 -41.40
N LEU A 16 7.08 -26.22 -41.14
CA LEU A 16 6.16 -26.64 -40.07
C LEU A 16 6.74 -26.38 -38.68
N GLN A 17 8.04 -26.62 -38.47
CA GLN A 17 8.71 -26.34 -37.19
C GLN A 17 8.78 -24.83 -36.91
N ILE A 18 9.05 -24.01 -37.92
CA ILE A 18 9.07 -22.54 -37.79
C ILE A 18 7.68 -21.99 -37.46
N LYS A 19 6.62 -22.48 -38.11
CA LYS A 19 5.22 -22.10 -37.79
C LYS A 19 4.81 -22.52 -36.37
N GLY A 20 5.23 -23.72 -35.93
CA GLY A 20 5.00 -24.17 -34.56
C GLY A 20 5.72 -23.31 -33.51
N ALA A 21 6.95 -22.88 -33.79
CA ALA A 21 7.69 -21.97 -32.90
C ALA A 21 7.07 -20.57 -32.82
N ALA A 22 6.60 -20.02 -33.95
CA ALA A 22 5.92 -18.74 -34.00
C ALA A 22 4.62 -18.74 -33.18
N LYS A 23 3.80 -19.80 -33.31
CA LYS A 23 2.58 -19.98 -32.52
C LYS A 23 2.88 -20.07 -31.02
N ARG A 24 3.90 -20.83 -30.62
CA ARG A 24 4.33 -20.90 -29.20
C ARG A 24 4.76 -19.55 -28.65
N LEU A 25 5.45 -18.72 -29.45
CA LEU A 25 5.85 -17.38 -29.05
C LEU A 25 4.64 -16.45 -28.89
N GLU A 26 3.65 -16.55 -29.78
CA GLU A 26 2.38 -15.83 -29.69
C GLU A 26 1.57 -16.23 -28.45
N ASP A 27 1.46 -17.53 -28.18
CA ASP A 27 0.82 -18.07 -26.97
C ASP A 27 1.52 -17.57 -25.71
N GLN A 28 2.87 -17.53 -25.69
CA GLN A 28 3.64 -16.98 -24.58
C GLN A 28 3.42 -15.48 -24.39
N LYS A 29 3.36 -14.70 -25.47
CA LYS A 29 3.05 -13.26 -25.41
C LYS A 29 1.64 -13.02 -24.87
N THR A 30 0.66 -13.81 -25.33
CA THR A 30 -0.73 -13.75 -24.87
C THR A 30 -0.83 -14.10 -23.39
N LYS A 31 -0.13 -15.14 -22.93
CA LYS A 31 -0.05 -15.52 -21.52
C LYS A 31 0.54 -14.39 -20.67
N LYS A 32 1.68 -13.82 -21.07
CA LYS A 32 2.29 -12.67 -20.38
C LYS A 32 1.36 -11.47 -20.31
N LEU A 33 0.64 -11.18 -21.40
CA LEU A 33 -0.35 -10.09 -21.42
C LEU A 33 -1.47 -10.35 -20.41
N HIS A 34 -1.94 -11.59 -20.29
CA HIS A 34 -2.95 -11.96 -19.30
C HIS A 34 -2.42 -11.80 -17.87
N GLU A 35 -1.21 -12.30 -17.58
CA GLU A 35 -0.56 -12.15 -16.28
C GLU A 35 -0.39 -10.67 -15.86
N ILE A 36 -0.04 -9.80 -16.82
CA ILE A 36 0.06 -8.35 -16.59
C ILE A 36 -1.32 -7.77 -16.26
N LYS A 37 -2.37 -8.12 -17.02
CA LYS A 37 -3.74 -7.66 -16.74
C LYS A 37 -4.22 -8.09 -15.36
N ASP A 38 -3.96 -9.33 -14.98
CA ASP A 38 -4.32 -9.86 -13.66
C ASP A 38 -3.55 -9.12 -12.55
N SER A 39 -2.27 -8.83 -12.78
CA SER A 39 -1.46 -8.05 -11.84
C SER A 39 -2.03 -6.64 -11.62
N PHE A 40 -2.44 -5.95 -12.69
CA PHE A 40 -3.12 -4.65 -12.58
C PHE A 40 -4.46 -4.75 -11.83
N TYR A 41 -5.23 -5.80 -12.10
CA TYR A 41 -6.49 -6.04 -11.40
C TYR A 41 -6.28 -6.24 -9.89
N GLN A 42 -5.32 -7.08 -9.50
CA GLN A 42 -4.96 -7.32 -8.09
C GLN A 42 -4.44 -6.05 -7.41
N TYR A 43 -3.62 -5.26 -8.12
CA TYR A 43 -3.15 -3.97 -7.64
C TYR A 43 -4.33 -3.03 -7.35
N HIS A 44 -5.30 -2.92 -8.26
CA HIS A 44 -6.48 -2.07 -8.07
C HIS A 44 -7.34 -2.51 -6.88
N ILE A 45 -7.57 -3.81 -6.70
CA ILE A 45 -8.28 -4.33 -5.52
C ILE A 45 -7.53 -3.98 -4.23
N THR A 46 -6.22 -4.21 -4.21
CA THR A 46 -5.39 -3.94 -3.03
C THR A 46 -5.40 -2.46 -2.68
N LYS A 47 -5.30 -1.58 -3.68
CA LYS A 47 -5.40 -0.13 -3.50
C LYS A 47 -6.74 0.27 -2.87
N LYS A 48 -7.87 -0.28 -3.34
CA LYS A 48 -9.19 -0.03 -2.74
C LYS A 48 -9.25 -0.47 -1.28
N LYS A 49 -8.69 -1.64 -0.96
CA LYS A 49 -8.61 -2.14 0.43
C LYS A 49 -7.80 -1.20 1.32
N ILE A 50 -6.66 -0.70 0.84
CA ILE A 50 -5.83 0.26 1.59
C ILE A 50 -6.62 1.54 1.88
N ILE A 51 -7.27 2.13 0.87
CA ILE A 51 -8.10 3.33 1.04
C ILE A 51 -9.18 3.09 2.09
N HIS A 52 -9.90 1.96 2.00
CA HIS A 52 -10.94 1.61 2.98
C HIS A 52 -10.39 1.47 4.41
N LEU A 53 -9.23 0.84 4.58
CA LEU A 53 -8.58 0.72 5.90
C LEU A 53 -8.10 2.08 6.43
N GLU A 54 -7.61 2.96 5.55
CA GLU A 54 -7.24 4.32 5.91
C GLU A 54 -8.45 5.13 6.35
N ASP A 55 -9.58 5.01 5.67
CA ASP A 55 -10.85 5.64 6.04
C ASP A 55 -11.34 5.12 7.39
N LYS A 56 -11.32 3.80 7.61
CA LYS A 56 -11.69 3.21 8.90
C LYS A 56 -10.80 3.73 10.03
N LYS A 57 -9.48 3.79 9.80
CA LYS A 57 -8.51 4.36 10.76
C LYS A 57 -8.82 5.84 11.04
N ASN A 58 -9.08 6.64 10.01
CA ASN A 58 -9.39 8.06 10.15
C ASN A 58 -10.72 8.29 10.89
N ASN A 59 -11.72 7.43 10.65
CA ASN A 59 -13.00 7.48 11.35
C ASN A 59 -12.83 7.16 12.84
N LEU A 60 -12.10 6.09 13.19
CA LEU A 60 -11.77 5.79 14.60
C LEU A 60 -11.04 6.97 15.28
N LEU A 61 -10.07 7.56 14.58
CA LEU A 61 -9.36 8.74 15.08
C LEU A 61 -10.31 9.91 15.36
N LYS A 62 -11.20 10.24 14.41
CA LYS A 62 -12.09 11.41 14.51
C LYS A 62 -13.26 11.20 15.47
N GLN A 63 -13.84 10.01 15.51
CA GLN A 63 -15.07 9.72 16.25
C GLN A 63 -14.82 9.32 17.70
N GLN A 64 -13.68 8.66 17.99
CA GLN A 64 -13.43 8.10 19.31
C GLN A 64 -12.21 8.75 19.97
N LEU A 65 -11.05 8.70 19.31
CA LEU A 65 -9.79 9.10 19.94
C LEU A 65 -9.71 10.62 20.15
N LEU A 66 -9.96 11.43 19.13
CA LEU A 66 -9.83 12.89 19.25
C LEU A 66 -10.82 13.52 20.23
N PRO A 67 -12.10 13.11 20.28
CA PRO A 67 -13.04 13.61 21.28
C PRO A 67 -12.58 13.30 22.71
N TYR A 68 -12.24 12.04 22.99
CA TYR A 68 -11.72 11.64 24.30
C TYR A 68 -10.47 12.44 24.70
N LEU A 69 -9.50 12.55 23.79
CA LEU A 69 -8.27 13.30 24.07
C LEU A 69 -8.54 14.79 24.29
N LYS A 70 -9.49 15.39 23.56
CA LYS A 70 -9.88 16.79 23.76
C LYS A 70 -10.44 17.02 25.16
N GLU A 71 -11.33 16.15 25.61
CA GLU A 71 -11.95 16.23 26.93
C GLU A 71 -10.90 16.09 28.04
N GLU A 72 -10.08 15.05 27.99
CA GLU A 72 -9.00 14.82 28.95
C GLU A 72 -7.99 15.98 28.99
N LEU A 73 -7.61 16.52 27.84
CA LEU A 73 -6.71 17.67 27.78
C LEU A 73 -7.36 18.95 28.29
N HIS A 74 -8.67 19.13 28.07
CA HIS A 74 -9.40 20.26 28.61
C HIS A 74 -9.45 20.19 30.15
N LEU A 75 -9.78 19.04 30.72
CA LEU A 75 -9.77 18.83 32.17
C LEU A 75 -8.39 19.10 32.77
N ARG A 76 -7.32 18.60 32.13
CA ARG A 76 -5.94 18.91 32.54
C ARG A 76 -5.61 20.38 32.43
N ARG A 77 -6.08 21.07 31.39
CA ARG A 77 -5.87 22.51 31.25
C ARG A 77 -6.51 23.29 32.39
N LEU A 78 -7.71 22.90 32.82
CA LEU A 78 -8.37 23.51 33.98
C LEU A 78 -7.57 23.32 35.28
N LEU A 79 -6.91 22.16 35.45
CA LEU A 79 -6.06 21.89 36.62
C LEU A 79 -4.76 22.72 36.66
N TYR A 80 -4.26 23.14 35.49
CA TYR A 80 -2.98 23.85 35.35
C TYR A 80 -3.15 25.24 34.73
N ASN A 81 -4.33 25.86 34.89
CA ASN A 81 -4.79 27.02 34.12
C ASN A 81 -3.84 28.25 34.26
N ASP A 82 -3.16 28.38 35.39
CA ASP A 82 -2.21 29.47 35.66
C ASP A 82 -0.76 29.19 35.20
N TYR A 83 -0.45 27.96 34.77
CA TYR A 83 0.91 27.52 34.42
C TYR A 83 0.96 26.90 33.04
N THR A 84 0.98 27.75 32.00
CA THR A 84 1.03 27.32 30.58
C THR A 84 2.15 26.31 30.30
N ASP A 85 3.34 26.54 30.85
CA ASP A 85 4.48 25.63 30.67
C ASP A 85 4.28 24.27 31.35
N GLN A 86 3.63 24.26 32.51
CA GLN A 86 3.34 23.03 33.25
C GLN A 86 2.24 22.23 32.55
N TYR A 87 1.21 22.89 32.02
CA TYR A 87 0.21 22.26 31.16
C TYR A 87 0.85 21.60 29.95
N GLN A 88 1.76 22.28 29.23
CA GLN A 88 2.42 21.70 28.04
C GLN A 88 3.25 20.45 28.40
N LYS A 89 3.94 20.47 29.54
CA LYS A 89 4.70 19.30 30.03
C LYS A 89 3.78 18.12 30.36
N GLU A 90 2.71 18.35 31.12
CA GLU A 90 1.77 17.31 31.52
C GLU A 90 0.96 16.78 30.33
N ARG A 91 0.59 17.65 29.38
CA ARG A 91 -0.02 17.27 28.11
C ARG A 91 0.86 16.32 27.32
N LYS A 92 2.15 16.65 27.15
CA LYS A 92 3.09 15.77 26.43
C LYS A 92 3.29 14.45 27.17
N LYS A 93 3.37 14.48 28.50
CA LYS A 93 3.51 13.29 29.34
C LYS A 93 2.31 12.36 29.21
N PHE A 94 1.09 12.89 29.30
CA PHE A 94 -0.15 12.14 29.11
C PHE A 94 -0.25 11.53 27.70
N LEU A 95 0.02 12.30 26.65
CA LEU A 95 -0.06 11.75 25.29
C LEU A 95 1.04 10.71 25.03
N LYS A 96 2.20 10.83 25.69
CA LYS A 96 3.25 9.82 25.64
C LYS A 96 2.81 8.51 26.31
N THR A 97 2.03 8.52 27.39
CA THR A 97 1.57 7.26 28.00
C THR A 97 0.63 6.48 27.08
N ILE A 98 -0.15 7.19 26.25
CA ILE A 98 -1.06 6.58 25.28
C ILE A 98 -0.30 6.10 24.03
N ILE A 99 0.61 6.91 23.50
CA ILE A 99 1.28 6.65 22.22
C ILE A 99 2.55 5.80 22.39
N GLY A 100 3.17 5.80 23.57
CA GLY A 100 4.38 5.05 23.93
C GLY A 100 5.69 5.65 23.39
N ASP A 101 5.64 6.46 22.33
CA ASP A 101 6.82 6.99 21.64
C ASP A 101 6.86 8.53 21.63
N ASN A 102 8.01 9.11 22.01
CA ASN A 102 8.21 10.56 22.11
C ASN A 102 8.08 11.30 20.76
N ASN A 103 8.64 10.74 19.70
CA ASN A 103 8.67 11.35 18.38
C ASN A 103 7.27 11.31 17.75
N LYS A 104 6.61 10.15 17.84
CA LYS A 104 5.21 9.96 17.40
C LYS A 104 4.26 10.85 18.19
N THR A 105 4.47 10.99 19.50
CA THR A 105 3.67 11.92 20.35
C THR A 105 3.80 13.35 19.86
N THR A 106 5.03 13.80 19.61
CA THR A 106 5.28 15.17 19.13
C THR A 106 4.65 15.39 17.74
N ALA A 107 4.79 14.43 16.84
CA ALA A 107 4.17 14.47 15.51
C ALA A 107 2.63 14.48 15.61
N PHE A 108 2.06 13.67 16.49
CA PHE A 108 0.62 13.59 16.72
C PHE A 108 0.05 14.91 17.25
N ILE A 109 0.70 15.51 18.26
CA ILE A 109 0.33 16.82 18.80
C ILE A 109 0.32 17.86 17.68
N LYS A 110 1.41 17.94 16.90
CA LYS A 110 1.54 18.91 15.81
C LYS A 110 0.47 18.73 14.74
N LYS A 111 0.13 17.49 14.40
CA LYS A 111 -0.79 17.17 13.32
C LYS A 111 -2.27 17.30 13.72
N HIS A 112 -2.62 16.91 14.94
CA HIS A 112 -4.01 16.72 15.34
C HIS A 112 -4.48 17.60 16.48
N LEU A 113 -3.56 18.09 17.31
CA LEU A 113 -3.89 18.81 18.54
C LEU A 113 -3.29 20.22 18.61
N LYS A 114 -2.83 20.79 17.50
CA LYS A 114 -2.09 22.08 17.49
C LYS A 114 -2.79 23.22 18.24
N HIS A 115 -4.13 23.23 18.25
CA HIS A 115 -4.96 24.31 18.80
C HIS A 115 -5.73 23.92 20.08
N ILE A 116 -5.37 22.80 20.71
CA ILE A 116 -5.94 22.32 21.99
C ILE A 116 -4.86 22.44 23.07
#